data_AF-A0A7K5I793-F1
#
_entry.id   AF-A0A7K5I793-F1
#
_cell.length_a   1.000
_cell.length_b   1.000
_cell.length_c   1.000
_cell.angle_alpha   90.00
_cell.angle_beta   90.00
_cell.angle_gamma   90.00
#
_symmetry.space_group_name_H-M   'P 1'
#
loop_
_entity.id
_entity.type
_entity.pdbx_description
1 polymer ?
#
loop_
_entity_poly.entity_id
_entity_poly.type
_entity_poly.pdbx_seq_one_letter_code
_entity_poly.pdbx_strand_id
1 'polypeptide(L)'
;MFSLRSWLPALPGLAWGWALLDALLQGLVGACAVSVLCSLLKVYLYIQCLNDPERQVEKEAIRTQRRVLEWLHVVVLTTVLALVGSRVAALVVLEFSLRAISTILSLRKGTHSSHLFLLCQYSLGCGVSCSLTFLLEGAPHGTCNLVLAVGLAGLLATWARRLAHHVCTLYELHSQARYCGACILLLTHGYCVPWLLRNALAVAFAVADLAAVALINRDFLSTAEAVRFWTPLTICYTLLVVYMQEEPQQSTGARSAQQTVLVRMGGLFILLLTIGRWSDVLHVLISLLGELWCLLRAGAMLDVCRRQVRQRPHR
;
A
#
# COMPACT_ATOMS: atom_id res chain seq x y z
N MET A 1 36.61 25.36 11.80
CA MET A 1 37.04 23.95 11.94
C MET A 1 35.82 23.13 12.34
N PHE A 2 35.26 22.41 11.38
CA PHE A 2 34.05 21.60 11.55
C PHE A 2 34.35 20.40 12.46
N SER A 3 33.74 20.37 13.64
CA SER A 3 33.86 19.22 14.54
C SER A 3 33.06 18.05 13.95
N LEU A 4 33.75 17.12 13.30
CA LEU A 4 33.24 15.80 12.89
C LEU A 4 32.74 14.94 14.07
N ARG A 5 32.82 15.44 15.31
CA ARG A 5 32.45 14.72 16.53
C ARG A 5 30.99 14.90 16.96
N SER A 6 30.23 15.82 16.35
CA SER A 6 28.77 15.91 16.55
C SER A 6 27.97 14.99 15.63
N TRP A 7 28.65 14.25 14.74
CA TRP A 7 28.07 13.32 13.78
C TRP A 7 27.97 11.88 14.28
N LEU A 8 28.62 11.54 15.41
CA LEU A 8 28.44 10.21 16.01
C LEU A 8 27.44 10.31 17.16
N PRO A 9 26.23 9.69 17.04
CA PRO A 9 25.47 9.39 18.23
C PRO A 9 26.33 8.48 19.12
N ALA A 10 26.33 8.75 20.43
CA ALA A 10 26.96 7.89 21.42
C ALA A 10 26.53 6.43 21.16
N LEU A 11 27.49 5.52 21.05
CA LEU A 11 27.24 4.08 20.93
C LEU A 11 26.86 3.50 22.32
N PRO A 12 25.64 2.94 22.47
CA PRO A 12 25.46 1.76 23.31
C PRO A 12 24.81 0.62 22.52
N GLY A 13 25.55 -0.48 22.37
CA GLY A 13 25.29 -1.62 21.47
C GLY A 13 24.17 -2.60 21.87
N LEU A 14 23.03 -2.12 22.37
CA LEU A 14 21.83 -2.95 22.56
C LEU A 14 20.53 -2.20 22.20
N ALA A 15 20.47 -0.89 22.47
CA ALA A 15 19.30 -0.05 22.13
C ALA A 15 19.08 0.05 20.61
N TRP A 16 20.15 0.06 19.82
CA TRP A 16 20.08 -0.05 18.36
C TRP A 16 19.50 -1.38 17.88
N GLY A 17 19.80 -2.48 18.59
CA GLY A 17 19.32 -3.82 18.22
C GLY A 17 17.81 -3.95 18.37
N TRP A 18 17.26 -3.49 19.50
CA TRP A 18 15.82 -3.53 19.75
C TRP A 18 15.04 -2.54 18.88
N ALA A 19 15.54 -1.32 18.70
CA ALA A 19 14.91 -0.34 17.82
C ALA A 19 14.90 -0.79 16.34
N LEU A 20 16.00 -1.40 15.86
CA LEU A 20 16.06 -1.96 14.52
C LEU A 20 15.14 -3.19 14.39
N LEU A 21 15.08 -4.05 15.40
CA LEU A 21 14.18 -5.18 15.44
C LEU A 21 12.72 -4.71 15.37
N ASP A 22 12.34 -3.70 16.15
CA ASP A 22 10.99 -3.14 16.14
C ASP A 22 10.66 -2.51 14.79
N ALA A 23 11.60 -1.79 14.16
CA ALA A 23 11.41 -1.27 12.81
C ALA A 23 11.21 -2.39 11.77
N LEU A 24 11.98 -3.47 11.86
CA LEU A 24 11.86 -4.64 10.97
C LEU A 24 10.54 -5.39 11.17
N LEU A 25 10.15 -5.62 12.42
CA LEU A 25 8.89 -6.27 12.77
C LEU A 25 7.70 -5.42 12.31
N GLN A 26 7.74 -4.09 12.51
CA GLN A 26 6.72 -3.17 12.02
C GLN A 26 6.63 -3.21 10.49
N GLY A 27 7.77 -3.13 9.80
CA GLY A 27 7.85 -3.26 8.34
C GLY A 27 7.34 -4.62 7.85
N LEU A 28 7.52 -5.68 8.64
CA LEU A 28 7.00 -7.02 8.33
C LEU A 28 5.49 -7.07 8.42
N VAL A 29 4.88 -6.46 9.45
CA VAL A 29 3.41 -6.36 9.54
C VAL A 29 2.83 -5.59 8.35
N GLY A 30 3.44 -4.45 8.00
CA GLY A 30 3.06 -3.67 6.82
C GLY A 30 3.17 -4.49 5.53
N ALA A 31 4.28 -5.20 5.31
CA ALA A 31 4.46 -6.05 4.13
C ALA A 31 3.47 -7.23 4.09
N CYS A 32 3.14 -7.82 5.25
CA CYS A 32 2.11 -8.85 5.35
C CYS A 32 0.73 -8.31 4.94
N ALA A 33 0.35 -7.10 5.38
CA ALA A 33 -0.91 -6.47 4.98
C ALA A 33 -1.00 -6.29 3.46
N VAL A 34 0.08 -5.81 2.82
CA VAL A 34 0.16 -5.70 1.36
C VAL A 34 0.07 -7.06 0.69
N SER A 35 0.71 -8.09 1.24
CA SER A 35 0.64 -9.46 0.73
C SER A 35 -0.78 -10.04 0.83
N VAL A 36 -1.53 -9.76 1.90
CA VAL A 36 -2.93 -10.19 2.04
C VAL A 36 -3.79 -9.53 0.97
N LEU A 37 -3.70 -8.20 0.83
CA LEU A 37 -4.41 -7.44 -0.20
C LEU A 37 -4.11 -7.99 -1.60
N CYS A 38 -2.83 -8.17 -1.94
CA CYS A 38 -2.41 -8.69 -3.23
C CYS A 38 -2.94 -10.11 -3.49
N SER A 39 -2.94 -10.99 -2.48
CA SER A 39 -3.40 -12.38 -2.64
C SER A 39 -4.91 -12.46 -2.84
N LEU A 40 -5.69 -11.69 -2.06
CA LEU A 40 -7.14 -11.63 -2.21
C LEU A 40 -7.56 -11.02 -3.54
N LEU A 41 -6.87 -9.97 -3.97
CA LEU A 41 -7.14 -9.35 -5.26
C LEU A 41 -6.77 -10.26 -6.44
N LYS A 42 -5.68 -11.03 -6.32
CA LYS A 42 -5.31 -12.06 -7.28
C LYS A 42 -6.41 -13.12 -7.43
N VAL A 43 -6.99 -13.57 -6.31
CA VAL A 43 -8.14 -14.48 -6.30
C VAL A 43 -9.33 -13.86 -7.03
N TYR A 44 -9.72 -12.64 -6.68
CA TYR A 44 -10.84 -11.94 -7.29
C TYR A 44 -10.66 -11.77 -8.81
N LEU A 45 -9.50 -11.28 -9.25
CA LEU A 45 -9.21 -11.07 -10.67
C LEU A 45 -9.12 -12.40 -11.43
N TYR A 46 -8.56 -13.44 -10.82
CA TYR A 46 -8.48 -14.76 -11.44
C TYR A 46 -9.87 -15.36 -11.72
N ILE A 47 -10.78 -15.31 -10.74
CA ILE A 47 -12.17 -15.76 -10.93
C ILE A 47 -12.85 -14.94 -12.03
N GLN A 48 -12.63 -13.62 -12.03
CA GLN A 48 -13.21 -12.74 -13.04
C GLN A 48 -12.68 -13.06 -14.45
N CYS A 49 -11.39 -13.40 -14.60
CA CYS A 49 -10.81 -13.81 -15.89
C CYS A 49 -11.34 -15.19 -16.34
N LEU A 50 -11.65 -16.10 -15.42
CA LEU A 50 -12.21 -17.40 -15.77
C LEU A 50 -13.63 -17.33 -16.33
N ASN A 51 -14.42 -16.34 -15.91
CA ASN A 51 -15.78 -16.16 -16.42
C ASN A 51 -15.81 -15.58 -17.85
N ASP A 52 -14.69 -15.02 -18.35
CA ASP A 52 -14.60 -14.37 -19.66
C ASP A 52 -13.63 -15.14 -20.60
N PRO A 53 -14.11 -15.83 -21.66
CA PRO A 53 -13.28 -16.68 -22.51
C PRO A 53 -12.22 -15.92 -23.32
N GLU A 54 -12.41 -14.63 -23.58
CA GLU A 54 -11.43 -13.77 -24.26
C GLU A 54 -10.19 -13.44 -23.41
N ARG A 55 -10.20 -13.75 -22.10
CA ARG A 55 -9.16 -13.33 -21.14
C ARG A 55 -8.22 -14.45 -20.69
N GLN A 56 -8.15 -15.55 -21.44
CA GLN A 56 -7.29 -16.69 -21.07
C GLN A 56 -5.79 -16.37 -21.08
N VAL A 57 -5.32 -15.45 -21.93
CA VAL A 57 -3.91 -15.04 -21.95
C VAL A 57 -3.51 -14.31 -20.65
N GLU A 58 -4.44 -13.56 -20.06
CA GLU A 58 -4.23 -12.83 -18.80
C GLU A 58 -4.24 -13.77 -17.58
N LYS A 59 -5.05 -14.84 -17.64
CA LYS A 59 -5.02 -15.94 -16.66
C LYS A 59 -3.62 -16.53 -16.53
N GLU A 60 -2.93 -16.76 -17.66
CA GLU A 60 -1.57 -17.30 -17.65
C GLU A 60 -0.55 -16.31 -17.09
N ALA A 61 -0.68 -15.01 -17.39
CA ALA A 61 0.17 -13.97 -16.79
C ALA A 61 0.01 -13.88 -15.26
N ILE A 62 -1.22 -14.00 -14.74
CA ILE A 62 -1.48 -14.01 -13.29
C ILE A 62 -0.97 -15.32 -12.64
N ARG A 63 -1.11 -16.45 -13.35
CA ARG A 63 -0.68 -17.78 -12.87
C ARG A 63 0.84 -17.93 -12.82
N THR A 64 1.55 -17.36 -13.79
CA THR A 64 3.01 -17.43 -13.90
C THR A 64 3.75 -16.61 -12.84
N GLN A 65 3.04 -15.75 -12.09
CA GLN A 65 3.63 -15.04 -10.97
C GLN A 65 4.12 -16.03 -9.89
N ARG A 66 5.44 -16.22 -9.85
CA ARG A 66 6.15 -17.31 -9.17
C ARG A 66 6.16 -17.12 -7.64
N ARG A 67 6.00 -18.21 -6.87
CA ARG A 67 6.11 -18.23 -5.40
C ARG A 67 7.36 -17.52 -4.86
N VAL A 68 8.50 -17.69 -5.54
CA VAL A 68 9.77 -17.05 -5.17
C VAL A 68 9.69 -15.53 -5.26
N LEU A 69 9.00 -15.00 -6.27
CA LEU A 69 8.79 -13.56 -6.43
C LEU A 69 7.89 -13.00 -5.33
N GLU A 70 6.92 -13.79 -4.84
CA GLU A 70 6.06 -13.38 -3.73
C GLU A 70 6.83 -13.25 -2.42
N TRP A 71 7.74 -14.19 -2.13
CA TRP A 71 8.64 -14.10 -0.97
C TRP A 71 9.62 -12.94 -1.10
N LEU A 72 10.25 -12.79 -2.26
CA LEU A 72 11.19 -11.69 -2.51
C LEU A 72 10.51 -10.34 -2.36
N HIS A 73 9.26 -10.20 -2.82
CA HIS A 73 8.52 -8.96 -2.63
C HIS A 73 8.25 -8.66 -1.15
N VAL A 74 7.87 -9.65 -0.34
CA VAL A 74 7.67 -9.43 1.10
C VAL A 74 8.97 -8.97 1.76
N VAL A 75 10.10 -9.62 1.46
CA VAL A 75 11.42 -9.26 2.03
C VAL A 75 11.84 -7.84 1.64
N VAL A 76 11.73 -7.50 0.34
CA VAL A 76 12.05 -6.15 -0.15
C VAL A 76 11.15 -5.11 0.50
N LEU A 77 9.84 -5.35 0.53
CA LEU A 77 8.87 -4.41 1.10
C LEU A 77 9.04 -4.24 2.61
N THR A 78 9.34 -5.32 3.35
CA THR A 78 9.68 -5.25 4.78
C THR A 78 10.90 -4.36 5.01
N THR A 79 11.94 -4.54 4.19
CA THR A 79 13.16 -3.73 4.30
C THR A 79 12.88 -2.26 4.00
N VAL A 80 12.14 -1.97 2.93
CA VAL A 80 11.76 -0.60 2.57
C VAL A 80 10.92 0.04 3.68
N LEU A 81 9.87 -0.62 4.15
CA LEU A 81 8.98 -0.09 5.19
C LEU A 81 9.69 0.10 6.54
N ALA A 82 10.67 -0.73 6.86
CA ALA A 82 11.49 -0.57 8.06
C ALA A 82 12.45 0.63 7.98
N LEU A 83 12.87 1.02 6.76
CA LEU A 83 13.76 2.16 6.52
C LEU A 83 13.00 3.48 6.32
N VAL A 84 11.71 3.44 6.02
CA VAL A 84 10.88 4.63 5.81
C VAL A 84 10.56 5.25 7.17
N GLY A 85 10.90 6.53 7.35
CA GLY A 85 10.54 7.27 8.56
C GLY A 85 9.02 7.47 8.71
N SER A 86 8.54 7.48 9.96
CA SER A 86 7.12 7.65 10.33
C SER A 86 6.49 8.89 9.70
N ARG A 87 7.20 10.02 9.66
CA ARG A 87 6.74 11.27 9.05
C ARG A 87 6.47 11.13 7.55
N VAL A 88 7.37 10.48 6.81
CA VAL A 88 7.19 10.25 5.37
C VAL A 88 6.09 9.22 5.12
N ALA A 89 6.02 8.16 5.93
CA ALA A 89 4.93 7.18 5.86
C ALA A 89 3.56 7.86 6.07
N ALA A 90 3.44 8.76 7.06
CA ALA A 90 2.22 9.51 7.32
C ALA A 90 1.82 10.43 6.16
N LEU A 91 2.78 11.12 5.53
CA LEU A 91 2.53 11.96 4.36
C LEU A 91 2.05 11.13 3.16
N VAL A 92 2.64 9.96 2.92
CA VAL A 92 2.21 9.05 1.83
C VAL A 92 0.79 8.51 2.05
N VAL A 93 0.40 8.26 3.31
CA VAL A 93 -0.96 7.84 3.66
C VAL A 93 -1.95 8.96 3.38
N LEU A 94 -1.68 10.15 3.91
CA LEU A 94 -2.57 11.31 3.75
C LEU A 94 -2.74 11.73 2.29
N GLU A 95 -1.63 11.75 1.54
CA GLU A 95 -1.59 11.96 0.09
C GLU A 95 -2.50 10.96 -0.62
N PHE A 96 -2.40 9.67 -0.30
CA PHE A 96 -3.24 8.66 -0.95
C PHE A 96 -4.72 8.81 -0.57
N SER A 97 -5.03 9.05 0.72
CA SER A 97 -6.40 9.20 1.22
C SER A 97 -7.12 10.39 0.55
N LEU A 98 -6.44 11.54 0.44
CA LEU A 98 -7.01 12.70 -0.25
C LEU A 98 -7.25 12.43 -1.74
N ARG A 99 -6.34 11.70 -2.40
CA ARG A 99 -6.49 11.30 -3.80
C ARG A 99 -7.67 10.34 -3.96
N ALA A 100 -7.78 9.36 -3.07
CA ALA A 100 -8.87 8.40 -3.08
C ALA A 100 -10.22 9.10 -2.91
N ILE A 101 -10.35 10.01 -1.94
CA ILE A 101 -11.57 10.80 -1.72
C ILE A 101 -11.88 11.67 -2.95
N SER A 102 -10.88 12.37 -3.50
CA SER A 102 -11.05 13.17 -4.72
C SER A 102 -11.55 12.32 -5.89
N THR A 103 -10.94 11.15 -6.14
CA THR A 103 -11.39 10.24 -7.20
C THR A 103 -12.79 9.68 -6.96
N ILE A 104 -13.21 9.46 -5.71
CA ILE A 104 -14.56 9.00 -5.38
C ILE A 104 -15.58 10.14 -5.58
N LEU A 105 -15.23 11.37 -5.19
CA LEU A 105 -16.10 12.55 -5.31
C LEU A 105 -16.27 13.00 -6.76
N SER A 106 -15.19 13.00 -7.55
CA SER A 106 -15.23 13.37 -8.98
C SER A 106 -15.94 12.34 -9.85
N LEU A 107 -16.00 11.07 -9.42
CA LEU A 107 -16.55 9.98 -10.23
C LEU A 107 -17.89 9.50 -9.68
N ARG A 108 -18.98 10.05 -10.22
CA ARG A 108 -20.33 9.50 -10.01
C ARG A 108 -20.43 8.15 -10.74
N LYS A 109 -20.49 7.04 -9.97
CA LYS A 109 -20.65 5.61 -10.34
C LYS A 109 -19.37 4.76 -10.53
N GLY A 110 -19.07 3.97 -9.50
CA GLY A 110 -19.24 2.51 -9.54
C GLY A 110 -18.14 1.60 -10.11
N THR A 111 -17.20 2.08 -10.95
CA THR A 111 -16.41 1.15 -11.80
C THR A 111 -14.89 1.13 -11.56
N HIS A 112 -14.34 1.98 -10.68
CA HIS A 112 -12.88 2.11 -10.46
C HIS A 112 -12.35 1.55 -9.13
N SER A 113 -13.16 0.85 -8.33
CA SER A 113 -12.75 0.36 -7.00
C SER A 113 -11.55 -0.59 -7.04
N SER A 114 -11.47 -1.46 -8.05
CA SER A 114 -10.37 -2.42 -8.21
C SER A 114 -9.02 -1.74 -8.56
N HIS A 115 -9.05 -0.63 -9.29
CA HIS A 115 -7.84 0.15 -9.61
C HIS A 115 -7.30 0.85 -8.36
N LEU A 116 -8.17 1.39 -7.51
CA LEU A 116 -7.79 1.98 -6.23
C LEU A 116 -7.17 0.95 -5.29
N PHE A 117 -7.67 -0.29 -5.27
CA PHE A 117 -7.07 -1.38 -4.48
C PHE A 117 -5.67 -1.79 -4.93
N LEU A 118 -5.35 -1.64 -6.23
CA LEU A 118 -4.00 -1.91 -6.74
C LEU A 118 -3.04 -0.76 -6.41
N LEU A 119 -3.51 0.48 -6.50
CA LEU A 119 -2.70 1.66 -6.21
C LEU A 119 -2.45 1.85 -4.72
N CYS A 120 -3.34 1.38 -3.84
CA CYS A 120 -3.20 1.58 -2.40
C CYS A 120 -2.15 0.67 -1.74
N GLN A 121 -1.55 -0.29 -2.45
CA GLN A 121 -0.68 -1.31 -1.86
C GLN A 121 0.43 -0.72 -0.99
N TYR A 122 1.24 0.18 -1.54
CA TYR A 122 2.34 0.77 -0.79
C TYR A 122 1.86 1.68 0.34
N SER A 123 0.83 2.49 0.09
CA SER A 123 0.22 3.37 1.09
C SER A 123 -0.42 2.59 2.24
N LEU A 124 -1.03 1.42 1.99
CA LEU A 124 -1.54 0.53 3.02
C LEU A 124 -0.42 0.02 3.94
N GLY A 125 0.72 -0.37 3.37
CA GLY A 125 1.89 -0.78 4.15
C GLY A 125 2.40 0.34 5.06
N CYS A 126 2.46 1.57 4.54
CA CYS A 126 2.79 2.77 5.31
C CYS A 126 1.73 3.04 6.40
N GLY A 127 0.45 2.93 6.06
CA GLY A 127 -0.67 3.17 6.98
C GLY A 127 -0.69 2.22 8.15
N VAL A 128 -0.54 0.91 7.90
CA VAL A 128 -0.43 -0.10 8.96
C VAL A 128 0.79 0.16 9.85
N SER A 129 1.92 0.58 9.26
CA SER A 129 3.11 0.96 10.01
C SER A 129 2.84 2.16 10.92
N CYS A 130 2.22 3.23 10.41
CA CYS A 130 1.82 4.40 11.19
C CYS A 130 0.83 4.04 12.31
N SER A 131 -0.17 3.21 12.02
CA SER A 131 -1.14 2.76 13.01
C SER A 131 -0.48 1.97 14.14
N LEU A 132 0.48 1.09 13.83
CA LEU A 132 1.23 0.36 14.85
C LEU A 132 2.08 1.28 15.72
N THR A 133 2.78 2.23 15.12
CA THR A 133 3.55 3.23 15.86
C THR A 133 2.65 4.01 16.83
N PHE A 134 1.48 4.44 16.37
CA PHE A 134 0.51 5.16 17.20
C PHE A 134 -0.12 4.30 18.31
N LEU A 135 -0.52 3.06 18.00
CA LEU A 135 -1.21 2.17 18.95
C LEU A 135 -0.26 1.58 20.01
N LEU A 136 1.01 1.40 19.68
CA LEU A 136 2.02 0.84 20.59
C LEU A 136 2.77 1.91 21.37
N GLU A 137 2.50 3.19 21.11
CA GLU A 137 3.12 4.29 21.83
C GLU A 137 2.76 4.26 23.32
N GLY A 138 3.78 4.17 24.19
CA GLY A 138 3.60 4.09 25.64
C GLY A 138 3.20 2.71 26.17
N ALA A 139 3.20 1.66 25.34
CA ALA A 139 2.90 0.30 25.79
C ALA A 139 4.08 -0.30 26.61
N PRO A 140 3.82 -0.94 27.77
CA PRO A 140 4.87 -1.50 28.64
C PRO A 140 5.62 -2.69 28.00
N HIS A 141 5.03 -3.34 26.98
CA HIS A 141 5.62 -4.46 26.23
C HIS A 141 5.46 -4.29 24.71
N GLY A 142 5.91 -3.15 24.17
CA GLY A 142 5.79 -2.81 22.75
C GLY A 142 6.29 -3.91 21.80
N THR A 143 7.49 -4.45 22.06
CA THR A 143 8.11 -5.51 21.24
C THR A 143 7.28 -6.80 21.21
N CYS A 144 6.76 -7.26 22.35
CA CYS A 144 5.93 -8.48 22.43
C CYS A 144 4.60 -8.31 21.68
N ASN A 145 3.95 -7.15 21.82
CA ASN A 145 2.74 -6.83 21.07
C ASN A 145 3.01 -6.80 19.56
N LEU A 146 4.19 -6.29 19.17
CA LEU A 146 4.63 -6.25 17.78
C LEU A 146 4.90 -7.66 17.23
N VAL A 147 5.53 -8.54 18.01
CA VAL A 147 5.71 -9.96 17.64
C VAL A 147 4.37 -10.66 17.48
N LEU A 148 3.40 -10.40 18.36
CA LEU A 148 2.04 -10.93 18.25
C LEU A 148 1.33 -10.40 16.99
N ALA A 149 1.49 -9.11 16.68
CA ALA A 149 0.99 -8.51 15.45
C ALA A 149 1.61 -9.15 14.21
N VAL A 150 2.92 -9.41 14.21
CA VAL A 150 3.62 -10.16 13.15
C VAL A 150 3.09 -11.58 13.03
N GLY A 151 2.84 -12.27 14.14
CA GLY A 151 2.26 -13.61 14.15
C GLY A 151 0.89 -13.64 13.48
N LEU A 152 -0.01 -12.72 13.85
CA LEU A 152 -1.34 -12.62 13.27
C LEU A 152 -1.32 -12.20 11.79
N ALA A 153 -0.54 -11.18 11.46
CA ALA A 153 -0.40 -10.70 10.07
C ALA A 153 0.24 -11.77 9.17
N GLY A 154 1.24 -12.49 9.68
CA GLY A 154 1.88 -13.61 9.02
C GLY A 154 0.93 -14.77 8.80
N LEU A 155 0.12 -15.14 9.80
CA LEU A 155 -0.94 -16.14 9.65
C LEU A 155 -1.91 -15.73 8.54
N LEU A 156 -2.48 -14.52 8.61
CA LEU A 156 -3.39 -14.01 7.58
C LEU A 156 -2.74 -14.03 6.18
N ALA A 157 -1.49 -13.58 6.05
CA ALA A 157 -0.76 -13.61 4.79
C ALA A 157 -0.49 -15.02 4.27
N THR A 158 -0.22 -16.00 5.14
CA THR A 158 -0.05 -17.40 4.74
C THR A 158 -1.38 -18.03 4.30
N TRP A 159 -2.48 -17.78 5.02
CA TRP A 159 -3.81 -18.23 4.64
C TRP A 159 -4.24 -17.65 3.29
N ALA A 160 -4.08 -16.33 3.11
CA ALA A 160 -4.42 -15.66 1.85
C ALA A 160 -3.58 -16.20 0.67
N ARG A 161 -2.26 -16.42 0.86
CA ARG A 161 -1.40 -17.02 -0.17
C ARG A 161 -1.77 -18.47 -0.49
N ARG A 162 -2.08 -19.29 0.52
CA ARG A 162 -2.54 -20.67 0.32
C ARG A 162 -3.85 -20.70 -0.45
N LEU A 163 -4.80 -19.83 -0.09
CA LEU A 163 -6.06 -19.67 -0.80
C LEU A 163 -5.83 -19.24 -2.26
N ALA A 164 -5.01 -18.21 -2.49
CA ALA A 164 -4.68 -17.75 -3.84
C ALA A 164 -4.05 -18.85 -4.69
N HIS A 165 -3.10 -19.60 -4.12
CA HIS A 165 -2.46 -20.70 -4.83
C HIS A 165 -3.45 -21.84 -5.13
N HIS A 166 -4.29 -22.21 -4.17
CA HIS A 166 -5.32 -23.23 -4.35
C HIS A 166 -6.28 -22.84 -5.45
N VAL A 167 -6.77 -21.60 -5.45
CA VAL A 167 -7.69 -21.11 -6.48
C VAL A 167 -7.03 -21.07 -7.85
N CYS A 168 -5.80 -20.55 -7.98
CA CYS A 168 -5.12 -20.47 -9.27
C CYS A 168 -4.72 -21.84 -9.87
N THR A 169 -4.71 -22.92 -9.08
CA THR A 169 -4.28 -24.25 -9.53
C THR A 169 -5.43 -25.23 -9.70
N LEU A 170 -6.40 -25.22 -8.78
CA LEU A 170 -7.40 -26.28 -8.64
C LEU A 170 -8.83 -25.80 -8.84
N TYR A 171 -9.08 -24.49 -8.95
CA TYR A 171 -10.45 -23.97 -9.02
C TYR A 171 -11.26 -24.52 -10.19
N GLU A 172 -10.67 -24.71 -11.37
CA GLU A 172 -11.39 -25.26 -12.54
C GLU A 172 -11.86 -26.70 -12.29
N LEU A 173 -10.99 -27.55 -11.73
CA LEU A 173 -11.32 -28.93 -11.38
C LEU A 173 -12.34 -29.01 -10.24
N HIS A 174 -12.14 -28.20 -9.19
CA HIS A 174 -12.95 -28.22 -7.98
C HIS A 174 -14.33 -27.58 -8.17
N SER A 175 -14.45 -26.59 -9.06
CA SER A 175 -15.74 -25.96 -9.37
C SER A 175 -16.68 -26.90 -10.12
N GLN A 176 -16.15 -27.76 -11.00
CA GLN A 176 -16.94 -28.77 -11.71
C GLN A 176 -17.42 -29.89 -10.78
N ALA A 177 -16.55 -30.37 -9.89
CA ALA A 177 -16.82 -31.54 -9.05
C ALA A 177 -17.35 -31.22 -7.63
N ARG A 178 -17.46 -29.93 -7.26
CA ARG A 178 -18.10 -29.41 -6.03
C ARG A 178 -17.73 -30.12 -4.71
N TYR A 179 -16.48 -30.55 -4.54
CA TYR A 179 -16.04 -31.27 -3.32
C TYR A 179 -15.18 -30.44 -2.36
N CYS A 180 -14.84 -29.19 -2.70
CA CYS A 180 -13.99 -28.34 -1.86
C CYS A 180 -14.77 -27.18 -1.23
N GLY A 181 -14.86 -27.15 0.10
CA GLY A 181 -15.57 -26.10 0.84
C GLY A 181 -15.07 -24.68 0.54
N ALA A 182 -13.75 -24.50 0.34
CA ALA A 182 -13.18 -23.20 -0.03
C ALA A 182 -13.65 -22.72 -1.41
N CYS A 183 -13.64 -23.60 -2.41
CA CYS A 183 -14.12 -23.28 -3.76
C CYS A 183 -15.64 -23.06 -3.80
N ILE A 184 -16.42 -23.85 -3.03
CA ILE A 184 -17.87 -23.67 -2.90
C ILE A 184 -18.20 -22.34 -2.23
N LEU A 185 -17.48 -21.97 -1.17
CA LEU A 185 -17.63 -20.67 -0.51
C LEU A 185 -17.33 -19.53 -1.51
N LEU A 186 -16.28 -19.67 -2.31
CA LEU A 186 -15.92 -18.69 -3.33
C LEU A 186 -16.96 -18.61 -4.47
N LEU A 187 -17.58 -19.73 -4.84
CA LEU A 187 -18.62 -19.79 -5.86
C LEU A 187 -19.92 -19.13 -5.37
N THR A 188 -20.25 -19.33 -4.09
CA THR A 188 -21.48 -18.80 -3.46
C THR A 188 -21.32 -17.35 -3.00
N HIS A 189 -20.16 -16.96 -2.48
CA HIS A 189 -19.88 -15.65 -1.88
C HIS A 189 -18.77 -14.87 -2.60
N GLY A 190 -18.43 -15.22 -3.85
CA GLY A 190 -17.37 -14.55 -4.61
C GLY A 190 -17.58 -13.04 -4.78
N TYR A 191 -18.84 -12.60 -4.80
CA TYR A 191 -19.20 -11.18 -4.85
C TYR A 191 -18.96 -10.43 -3.52
N CYS A 192 -18.84 -11.12 -2.39
CA CYS A 192 -18.56 -10.52 -1.08
C CYS A 192 -17.10 -10.10 -0.94
N VAL A 193 -16.16 -10.68 -1.70
CA VAL A 193 -14.72 -10.38 -1.61
C VAL A 193 -14.42 -8.90 -1.82
N PRO A 194 -14.85 -8.22 -2.90
CA PRO A 194 -14.58 -6.79 -3.08
C PRO A 194 -15.28 -5.91 -2.03
N TRP A 195 -16.44 -6.33 -1.52
CA TRP A 195 -17.13 -5.62 -0.45
C TRP A 195 -16.38 -5.70 0.88
N LEU A 196 -15.92 -6.90 1.26
CA LEU A 196 -15.10 -7.13 2.44
C LEU A 196 -13.78 -6.35 2.34
N LEU A 197 -13.13 -6.39 1.17
CA LEU A 197 -11.87 -5.69 0.92
C LEU A 197 -12.05 -4.18 1.04
N ARG A 198 -13.14 -3.63 0.49
CA ARG A 198 -13.48 -2.21 0.62
C ARG A 198 -13.65 -1.81 2.08
N ASN A 199 -14.41 -2.58 2.85
CA ASN A 199 -14.67 -2.25 4.25
C ASN A 199 -13.39 -2.37 5.10
N ALA A 200 -12.60 -3.41 4.89
CA ALA A 200 -11.32 -3.60 5.57
C ALA A 200 -10.34 -2.47 5.25
N LEU A 201 -10.25 -2.05 3.97
CA LEU A 201 -9.43 -0.92 3.57
C LEU A 201 -9.95 0.40 4.14
N ALA A 202 -11.27 0.63 4.15
CA ALA A 202 -11.86 1.82 4.74
C ALA A 202 -11.52 1.95 6.23
N VAL A 203 -11.61 0.84 6.99
CA VAL A 203 -11.21 0.81 8.40
C VAL A 203 -9.69 1.03 8.54
N ALA A 204 -8.87 0.35 7.74
CA ALA A 204 -7.42 0.48 7.80
C ALA A 204 -6.97 1.93 7.51
N PHE A 205 -7.52 2.56 6.48
CA PHE A 205 -7.22 3.95 6.14
C PHE A 205 -7.79 4.95 7.16
N ALA A 206 -8.96 4.70 7.75
CA ALA A 206 -9.48 5.55 8.82
C ALA A 206 -8.55 5.57 10.05
N VAL A 207 -8.06 4.39 10.48
CA VAL A 207 -7.10 4.30 11.59
C VAL A 207 -5.74 4.87 11.20
N ALA A 208 -5.30 4.64 9.96
CA ALA A 208 -4.04 5.17 9.45
C ALA A 208 -4.05 6.69 9.31
N ASP A 209 -5.16 7.30 8.87
CA ASP A 209 -5.32 8.75 8.77
C ASP A 209 -5.31 9.40 10.16
N LEU A 210 -6.03 8.81 11.12
CA LEU A 210 -6.00 9.27 12.52
C LEU A 210 -4.57 9.21 13.09
N ALA A 211 -3.87 8.09 12.87
CA ALA A 211 -2.49 7.92 13.30
C ALA A 211 -1.54 8.88 12.58
N ALA A 212 -1.70 9.07 11.26
CA ALA A 212 -0.87 9.97 10.46
C ALA A 212 -1.00 11.42 10.93
N VAL A 213 -2.24 11.90 11.17
CA VAL A 213 -2.48 13.23 11.70
C VAL A 213 -1.89 13.38 13.10
N ALA A 214 -2.05 12.37 13.97
CA ALA A 214 -1.47 12.40 15.32
C ALA A 214 0.07 12.45 15.29
N LEU A 215 0.71 11.64 14.46
CA LEU A 215 2.17 11.61 14.30
C LEU A 215 2.70 12.94 13.74
N ILE A 216 2.06 13.47 12.70
CA ILE A 216 2.45 14.76 12.10
C ILE A 216 2.25 15.90 13.11
N ASN A 217 1.17 15.90 13.89
CA ASN A 217 0.89 16.95 14.86
C ASN A 217 1.89 16.93 16.04
N ARG A 218 2.36 15.74 16.44
CA ARG A 218 3.37 15.59 17.50
C ARG A 218 4.75 16.14 17.12
N ASP A 219 5.08 16.17 15.82
CA ASP A 219 6.34 16.72 15.33
C ASP A 219 6.39 18.27 15.40
N PHE A 220 5.27 18.95 15.71
CA PHE A 220 5.23 20.42 15.85
C PHE A 220 5.10 20.83 17.33
N LEU A 221 6.04 21.65 17.80
CA LEU A 221 6.04 22.20 19.15
C LEU A 221 5.03 23.36 19.33
N SER A 222 4.55 23.97 18.23
CA SER A 222 3.59 25.07 18.23
C SER A 222 2.56 25.01 17.10
N THR A 223 1.33 25.48 17.35
CA THR A 223 0.25 25.56 16.35
C THR A 223 0.59 26.47 15.17
N ALA A 224 1.46 27.46 15.36
CA ALA A 224 1.93 28.36 14.32
C ALA A 224 2.91 27.69 13.34
N GLU A 225 3.80 26.82 13.83
CA GLU A 225 4.69 26.01 12.98
C GLU A 225 3.92 24.94 12.21
N ALA A 226 2.92 24.33 12.84
CA ALA A 226 2.00 23.41 12.18
C ALA A 226 1.30 24.11 11.00
N VAL A 227 0.69 25.28 11.20
CA VAL A 227 0.01 26.01 10.09
C VAL A 227 0.98 26.37 8.96
N ARG A 228 2.24 26.71 9.28
CA ARG A 228 3.29 26.99 8.27
C ARG A 228 3.70 25.76 7.45
N PHE A 229 3.49 24.54 7.96
CA PHE A 229 3.69 23.30 7.21
C PHE A 229 2.44 22.84 6.46
N TRP A 230 1.27 22.94 7.09
CA TRP A 230 0.00 22.49 6.53
C TRP A 230 -0.46 23.37 5.37
N THR A 231 -0.18 24.67 5.38
CA THR A 231 -0.62 25.58 4.29
C THR A 231 0.11 25.35 2.96
N PRO A 232 1.45 25.24 2.87
CA PRO A 232 2.11 24.87 1.62
C PRO A 232 1.82 23.43 1.19
N LEU A 233 1.64 22.51 2.14
CA LEU A 233 1.26 21.12 1.87
C LEU A 233 -0.10 21.02 1.22
N THR A 234 -1.11 21.67 1.80
CA THR A 234 -2.45 21.69 1.25
C THR A 234 -2.49 22.40 -0.11
N ILE A 235 -1.76 23.52 -0.28
CA ILE A 235 -1.69 24.24 -1.56
C ILE A 235 -0.95 23.44 -2.65
N CYS A 236 0.22 22.87 -2.36
CA CYS A 236 0.94 22.02 -3.33
C CYS A 236 0.10 20.79 -3.69
N TYR A 237 -0.58 20.20 -2.71
CA TYR A 237 -1.37 19.01 -2.93
C TYR A 237 -2.66 19.31 -3.70
N THR A 238 -3.35 20.42 -3.43
CA THR A 238 -4.52 20.83 -4.23
C THR A 238 -4.10 21.14 -5.67
N LEU A 239 -2.98 21.83 -5.90
CA LEU A 239 -2.45 22.09 -7.24
C LEU A 239 -2.06 20.80 -7.97
N LEU A 240 -1.42 19.85 -7.29
CA LEU A 240 -1.02 18.56 -7.87
C LEU A 240 -2.24 17.70 -8.20
N VAL A 241 -3.27 17.69 -7.35
CA VAL A 241 -4.52 16.97 -7.61
C VAL A 241 -5.29 17.60 -8.77
N VAL A 242 -5.37 18.92 -8.84
CA VAL A 242 -5.99 19.65 -9.96
C VAL A 242 -5.23 19.38 -11.26
N TYR A 243 -3.90 19.50 -11.25
CA TYR A 243 -3.07 19.20 -12.43
C TYR A 243 -3.25 17.76 -12.91
N MET A 244 -3.30 16.79 -11.99
CA MET A 244 -3.52 15.38 -12.32
C MET A 244 -4.96 15.08 -12.77
N GLN A 245 -5.94 15.92 -12.42
CA GLN A 245 -7.31 15.86 -12.94
C GLN A 245 -7.42 16.48 -14.34
N GLU A 246 -6.57 17.45 -14.65
CA GLU A 246 -6.50 18.15 -15.94
C GLU A 246 -5.72 17.40 -17.04
N GLU A 247 -5.10 16.25 -16.76
CA GLU A 247 -4.59 15.33 -17.79
C GLU A 247 -5.60 14.20 -18.10
N PRO A 248 -6.73 14.46 -18.79
CA PRO A 248 -7.51 13.38 -19.36
C PRO A 248 -6.76 12.83 -20.58
N GLN A 249 -6.25 11.61 -20.43
CA GLN A 249 -6.47 10.60 -21.46
C GLN A 249 -5.63 10.73 -22.73
N GLN A 250 -4.30 10.55 -22.67
CA GLN A 250 -3.55 10.35 -23.93
C GLN A 250 -2.28 9.47 -23.92
N SER A 251 -1.81 8.90 -22.81
CA SER A 251 -0.56 8.12 -22.85
C SER A 251 -0.62 6.71 -22.26
N THR A 252 0.02 5.81 -22.99
CA THR A 252 0.05 4.35 -22.91
C THR A 252 0.22 3.77 -21.50
N GLY A 253 -0.88 3.23 -20.98
CA GLY A 253 -0.95 2.14 -19.99
C GLY A 253 0.03 2.21 -18.83
N ALA A 254 1.13 1.45 -18.87
CA ALA A 254 2.07 1.34 -17.75
C ALA A 254 2.82 2.66 -17.45
N ARG A 255 3.02 3.50 -18.48
CA ARG A 255 3.80 4.74 -18.38
C ARG A 255 3.07 5.82 -17.58
N SER A 256 1.74 5.87 -17.65
CA SER A 256 0.93 6.87 -16.93
C SER A 256 0.85 6.63 -15.42
N ALA A 257 0.81 5.37 -14.97
CA ALA A 257 0.85 5.05 -13.54
C ALA A 257 2.20 5.40 -12.90
N GLN A 258 3.30 5.10 -13.62
CA GLN A 258 4.65 5.46 -13.20
C GLN A 258 4.86 6.98 -13.20
N GLN A 259 4.39 7.67 -14.24
CA GLN A 259 4.45 9.13 -14.32
C GLN A 259 3.65 9.80 -13.19
N THR A 260 2.47 9.27 -12.85
CA THR A 260 1.67 9.76 -11.72
C THR A 260 2.43 9.64 -10.40
N VAL A 261 3.06 8.48 -10.14
CA VAL A 261 3.85 8.27 -8.92
C VAL A 261 5.08 9.17 -8.87
N LEU A 262 5.76 9.37 -10.00
CA LEU A 262 6.92 10.27 -10.07
C LEU A 262 6.54 11.72 -9.82
N VAL A 263 5.44 12.21 -10.42
CA VAL A 263 4.95 13.57 -10.20
C VAL A 263 4.55 13.77 -8.73
N ARG A 264 3.85 12.79 -8.15
CA ARG A 264 3.39 12.80 -6.77
C ARG A 264 4.55 12.79 -5.76
N MET A 265 5.45 11.81 -5.87
CA MET A 265 6.62 11.73 -5.00
C MET A 265 7.56 12.91 -5.24
N GLY A 266 7.61 13.45 -6.46
CA GLY A 266 8.31 14.69 -6.79
C GLY A 266 7.72 15.91 -6.06
N GLY A 267 6.39 16.01 -5.97
CA GLY A 267 5.71 17.03 -5.16
C GLY A 267 6.04 16.91 -3.67
N LEU A 268 5.98 15.69 -3.11
CA LEU A 268 6.40 15.42 -1.72
C LEU A 268 7.88 15.72 -1.50
N PHE A 269 8.73 15.43 -2.48
CA PHE A 269 10.16 15.71 -2.45
C PHE A 269 10.44 17.22 -2.39
N ILE A 270 9.81 18.01 -3.27
CA ILE A 270 9.93 19.48 -3.25
C ILE A 270 9.43 20.04 -1.91
N LEU A 271 8.33 19.52 -1.39
CA LEU A 271 7.79 19.94 -0.10
C LEU A 271 8.71 19.63 1.08
N LEU A 272 9.36 18.48 1.08
CA LEU A 272 10.34 18.13 2.11
C LEU A 272 11.68 18.83 1.91
N LEU A 273 12.02 19.26 0.70
CA LEU A 273 13.16 20.16 0.49
C LEU A 273 12.90 21.57 1.04
N THR A 274 11.67 22.06 0.98
CA THR A 274 11.32 23.40 1.46
C THR A 274 11.11 23.47 2.97
N ILE A 275 10.64 22.39 3.61
CA ILE A 275 10.23 22.41 5.03
C ILE A 275 10.77 21.22 5.85
N GLY A 276 11.44 20.24 5.22
CA GLY A 276 11.86 19.00 5.87
C GLY A 276 13.34 18.95 6.29
N ARG A 277 13.67 17.89 7.04
CA ARG A 277 15.07 17.55 7.36
C ARG A 277 15.68 16.79 6.19
N TRP A 278 17.00 16.87 6.01
CA TRP A 278 17.71 16.09 4.98
C TRP A 278 17.47 14.57 5.08
N SER A 279 17.19 14.05 6.28
CA SER A 279 16.77 12.65 6.48
C SER A 279 15.44 12.31 5.80
N ASP A 280 14.50 13.26 5.77
CA ASP A 280 13.16 13.06 5.20
C ASP A 280 13.21 12.97 3.68
N VAL A 281 14.18 13.68 3.06
CA VAL A 281 14.47 13.60 1.63
C VAL A 281 14.92 12.19 1.23
N LEU A 282 15.83 11.59 2.02
CA LEU A 282 16.25 10.19 1.81
C LEU A 282 15.09 9.21 2.00
N HIS A 283 14.27 9.42 3.04
CA HIS A 283 13.08 8.58 3.27
C HIS A 283 12.07 8.67 2.12
N VAL A 284 11.89 9.84 1.47
CA VAL A 284 11.04 9.95 0.26
C VAL A 284 11.60 9.17 -0.92
N LEU A 285 12.92 9.19 -1.13
CA LEU A 285 13.53 8.40 -2.20
C LEU A 285 13.37 6.89 -1.96
N ILE A 286 13.57 6.44 -0.73
CA ILE A 286 13.32 5.04 -0.33
C ILE A 286 11.84 4.70 -0.54
N SER A 287 10.94 5.62 -0.19
CA SER A 287 9.51 5.46 -0.34
C SER A 287 9.08 5.36 -1.82
N LEU A 288 9.69 6.16 -2.69
CA LEU A 288 9.48 6.11 -4.14
C LEU A 288 9.92 4.76 -4.73
N LEU A 289 11.06 4.22 -4.29
CA LEU A 289 11.53 2.89 -4.70
C LEU A 289 10.54 1.80 -4.26
N GLY A 290 10.01 1.90 -3.03
CA GLY A 290 8.99 0.99 -2.52
C GLY A 290 7.72 1.00 -3.35
N GLU A 291 7.22 2.18 -3.67
CA GLU A 291 6.01 2.33 -4.47
C GLU A 291 6.20 1.84 -5.91
N LEU A 292 7.33 2.17 -6.53
CA LEU A 292 7.66 1.69 -7.88
C LEU A 292 7.77 0.16 -7.90
N TRP A 293 8.35 -0.43 -6.86
CA TRP A 293 8.42 -1.90 -6.71
C TRP A 293 7.04 -2.55 -6.59
N CYS A 294 6.13 -1.95 -5.82
CA CYS A 294 4.74 -2.40 -5.74
C CYS A 294 4.02 -2.28 -7.10
N LEU A 295 4.19 -1.16 -7.80
CA LEU A 295 3.60 -0.94 -9.13
C LEU A 295 4.12 -1.91 -10.18
N LEU A 296 5.43 -2.15 -10.23
CA LEU A 296 6.04 -3.10 -11.17
C LEU A 296 5.46 -4.51 -10.98
N ARG A 297 5.26 -4.92 -9.72
CA ARG A 297 4.64 -6.21 -9.40
C ARG A 297 3.15 -6.24 -9.72
N ALA A 298 2.45 -5.15 -9.48
CA ALA A 298 1.02 -5.01 -9.75
C ALA A 298 0.70 -4.81 -11.24
N GLY A 299 1.69 -4.53 -12.09
CA GLY A 299 1.53 -4.17 -13.50
C GLY A 299 0.63 -5.14 -14.29
N ALA A 300 0.89 -6.45 -14.17
CA ALA A 300 0.07 -7.46 -14.83
C ALA A 300 -1.41 -7.42 -14.40
N MET A 301 -1.69 -7.18 -13.11
CA MET A 301 -3.07 -7.08 -12.60
C MET A 301 -3.72 -5.74 -12.96
N LEU A 302 -2.93 -4.65 -12.99
CA LEU A 302 -3.39 -3.32 -13.41
C LEU A 302 -3.82 -3.31 -14.87
N ASP A 303 -3.09 -3.99 -15.74
CA ASP A 303 -3.44 -4.08 -17.16
C ASP A 303 -4.76 -4.84 -17.38
N VAL A 304 -5.01 -5.89 -16.60
CA VAL A 304 -6.29 -6.61 -16.57
C VAL A 304 -7.44 -5.69 -16.12
N CYS A 305 -7.28 -4.99 -15.00
CA CYS A 305 -8.30 -4.03 -14.53
C CYS A 305 -8.58 -2.92 -15.55
N ARG A 306 -7.59 -2.44 -16.28
CA ARG A 306 -7.77 -1.40 -17.30
C ARG A 306 -8.55 -1.90 -18.51
N ARG A 307 -8.26 -3.11 -18.97
CA ARG A 307 -9.03 -3.74 -20.06
C ARG A 307 -10.49 -3.95 -19.66
N GLN A 308 -10.76 -4.28 -18.39
CA GLN A 308 -12.12 -4.35 -17.85
C GLN A 308 -12.87 -3.02 -17.92
N VAL A 309 -12.21 -1.90 -17.57
CA VAL A 309 -12.82 -0.56 -17.67
C VAL A 309 -13.10 -0.19 -19.13
N ARG A 310 -12.19 -0.54 -20.06
CA ARG A 310 -12.35 -0.22 -21.49
C ARG A 310 -13.44 -1.08 -22.17
N GLN A 311 -13.72 -2.29 -21.68
CA GLN A 311 -14.72 -3.20 -22.27
C GLN A 311 -16.14 -3.04 -21.70
N ARG A 312 -16.37 -2.25 -20.65
CA ARG A 312 -17.73 -1.93 -20.17
C ARG A 312 -18.22 -0.63 -20.82
N PRO A 313 -18.92 -0.65 -21.97
CA PRO A 313 -19.65 0.53 -22.41
C PRO A 313 -20.69 0.87 -21.33
N HIS A 314 -20.82 2.16 -21.03
CA HIS A 314 -21.81 2.71 -20.11
C HIS A 314 -23.18 2.09 -20.38
N ARG A 315 -23.63 1.21 -19.49
CA ARG A 315 -25.05 0.90 -19.29
C ARG A 315 -25.60 1.82 -18.21
#